data_AF-A0A166RM83-F1
#
_entry.id   AF-A0A166RM83-F1
#
_cell.length_a   1.000
_cell.length_b   1.000
_cell.length_c   1.000
_cell.angle_alpha   90.00
_cell.angle_beta   90.00
_cell.angle_gamma   90.00
#
_symmetry.space_group_name_H-M   'P 1'
#
loop_
_entity.id
_entity.type
_entity.pdbx_description
1 polymer ?
#
loop_
_entity_poly.entity_id
_entity_poly.type
_entity_poly.pdbx_seq_one_letter_code
_entity_poly.pdbx_strand_id
1 'polypeptide(L)' 'MEKFWKVVCATGPAIKIALNIIIVLILLSIYSFLIVSPDTGSYYLTLANITILVILLVFVLYSIWRCDKLSDIENG' A
#
# COMPACT_ATOMS: atom_id res chain seq x y z
N MET A 1 12.97 -11.79 14.14
CA MET A 1 12.21 -10.99 13.15
C MET A 1 12.05 -11.71 11.80
N GLU A 2 12.90 -12.68 11.44
CA GLU A 2 12.82 -13.38 10.15
C GLU A 2 11.59 -14.30 10.00
N LYS A 3 11.12 -14.92 11.09
CA LYS A 3 9.88 -15.73 11.08
C LYS A 3 8.64 -14.92 10.68
N PHE A 4 8.56 -13.66 11.12
CA PHE A 4 7.48 -12.75 10.73
C PHE A 4 7.50 -12.51 9.21
N TRP A 5 8.67 -12.18 8.68
CA TRP A 5 8.85 -11.97 7.25
C TRP A 5 8.59 -13.22 6.42
N LYS A 6 8.97 -14.42 6.89
CA LYS A 6 8.62 -15.67 6.21
C LYS A 6 7.10 -15.86 6.05
N VAL A 7 6.31 -15.54 7.07
CA VAL A 7 4.84 -15.63 7.01
C VAL A 7 4.25 -14.58 6.06
N VAL A 8 4.73 -13.34 6.15
CA VAL A 8 4.32 -12.24 5.26
C VAL A 8 4.66 -12.56 3.80
N CYS A 9 5.86 -13.06 3.53
CA CYS A 9 6.29 -13.43 2.19
C CYS A 9 5.60 -14.68 1.65
N ALA A 10 5.20 -15.62 2.51
CA ALA A 10 4.35 -16.74 2.12
C ALA A 10 2.97 -16.27 1.62
N THR A 11 2.53 -15.08 2.03
CA THR A 11 1.32 -14.42 1.51
C THR A 11 1.59 -13.53 0.28
N GLY A 12 2.72 -13.70 -0.40
CA GLY A 12 3.12 -12.97 -1.61
C GLY A 12 2.03 -12.71 -2.66
N PRO A 13 1.20 -13.68 -3.08
CA PRO A 13 0.11 -13.41 -4.03
C PRO A 13 -0.96 -12.47 -3.45
N ALA A 14 -1.27 -12.57 -2.15
CA ALA A 14 -2.21 -11.66 -1.49
C ALA A 14 -1.64 -10.23 -1.39
N ILE A 15 -0.33 -10.08 -1.17
CA ILE A 15 0.35 -8.77 -1.13
C ILE A 15 0.27 -8.07 -2.50
N LYS A 16 0.44 -8.81 -3.60
CA LYS A 16 0.28 -8.27 -4.97
C LYS A 16 -1.15 -7.81 -5.25
N ILE A 17 -2.15 -8.56 -4.79
CA ILE A 17 -3.56 -8.18 -4.90
C ILE A 17 -3.84 -6.91 -4.06
N ALA A 18 -3.33 -6.88 -2.83
CA ALA A 18 -3.46 -5.70 -1.96
C ALA A 18 -2.85 -4.45 -2.60
N LEU A 19 -1.69 -4.57 -3.27
CA LEU A 19 -1.08 -3.47 -4.00
C LEU A 19 -2.01 -2.93 -5.10
N ASN A 20 -2.61 -3.79 -5.92
CA ASN A 20 -3.55 -3.37 -6.96
C ASN A 20 -4.77 -2.64 -6.35
N ILE A 21 -5.32 -3.16 -5.26
CA ILE A 21 -6.46 -2.53 -4.57
C ILE A 21 -6.06 -1.15 -4.05
N ILE A 22 -4.89 -1.02 -3.42
CA ILE A 22 -4.39 0.27 -2.90
C ILE A 22 -4.21 1.28 -4.03
N ILE A 23 -3.67 0.87 -5.18
CA ILE A 23 -3.52 1.75 -6.35
C ILE A 23 -4.89 2.26 -6.84
N VAL A 24 -5.88 1.38 -6.96
CA VAL A 24 -7.24 1.77 -7.36
C VAL A 24 -7.85 2.73 -6.34
N LEU A 25 -7.68 2.47 -5.04
CA LEU A 25 -8.18 3.34 -3.97
C LEU A 25 -7.49 4.71 -3.97
N ILE A 26 -6.19 4.77 -4.26
CA ILE A 26 -5.45 6.04 -4.41
C ILE A 26 -6.00 6.83 -5.59
N LEU A 27 -6.14 6.20 -6.76
CA LEU A 27 -6.67 6.86 -7.95
C LEU A 27 -8.08 7.39 -7.70
N LEU A 28 -8.94 6.58 -7.07
CA LEU A 28 -10.30 6.97 -6.71
C LEU A 28 -10.32 8.14 -5.70
N SER A 29 -9.39 8.14 -4.75
CA SER A 29 -9.26 9.20 -3.74
C SER A 29 -8.77 10.51 -4.35
N ILE A 30 -7.78 10.45 -5.26
CA ILE A 30 -7.31 11.62 -6.03
C ILE A 30 -8.44 12.17 -6.90
N TYR A 31 -9.18 11.31 -7.60
CA TYR A 31 -10.31 11.72 -8.42
C TYR A 31 -11.40 12.40 -7.57
N SER A 32 -11.73 11.80 -6.42
CA SER A 32 -12.67 12.39 -5.46
C SER A 32 -12.17 13.76 -4.96
N PHE A 33 -10.87 13.88 -4.67
CA PHE A 33 -10.28 15.12 -4.20
C PHE A 33 -10.33 16.26 -5.23
N LEU A 34 -10.20 15.94 -6.52
CA LEU A 34 -10.32 16.91 -7.61
C LEU A 34 -11.75 17.43 -7.80
N ILE A 35 -12.75 16.65 -7.37
CA ILE A 35 -14.18 16.98 -7.53
C ILE A 35 -14.75 17.65 -6.27
N VAL A 36 -14.23 17.31 -5.09
CA VAL A 36 -14.71 17.87 -3.82
C VAL A 36 -14.25 19.31 -3.65
N SER A 37 -15.20 20.22 -3.47
CA SER A 37 -14.92 21.63 -3.17
C SER A 37 -14.19 21.79 -1.83
N PRO A 38 -13.12 22.61 -1.78
CA PRO A 38 -12.24 22.76 -0.60
C PRO A 38 -12.92 23.34 0.65
N ASP A 39 -14.15 23.86 0.52
CA ASP A 39 -14.93 24.48 1.61
C ASP A 39 -15.70 23.48 2.49
N THR A 40 -15.59 22.17 2.22
CA THR A 40 -16.30 21.15 2.98
C THR A 40 -15.35 20.38 3.90
N GLY A 41 -15.82 20.01 5.10
CA GLY A 41 -15.06 19.14 6.02
C GLY A 41 -14.62 17.80 5.40
N SER A 42 -15.25 17.41 4.29
CA SER A 42 -14.86 16.27 3.46
C SER A 42 -13.44 16.42 2.88
N TYR A 43 -12.96 17.62 2.59
CA TYR A 43 -11.63 17.85 2.02
C TYR A 43 -10.50 17.35 2.94
N TYR A 44 -10.60 17.64 4.24
CA TYR A 44 -9.63 17.18 5.24
C TYR A 44 -9.69 15.66 5.43
N LEU A 45 -10.88 15.06 5.37
CA LEU A 45 -11.04 13.61 5.43
C LEU A 45 -10.38 12.93 4.23
N THR A 46 -10.62 13.45 3.01
CA THR A 46 -10.02 12.89 1.79
C THR A 46 -8.49 13.02 1.82
N LEU A 47 -7.95 14.15 2.30
CA LEU A 47 -6.51 14.36 2.46
C LEU A 47 -5.88 13.34 3.44
N ALA A 48 -6.51 13.12 4.59
CA ALA A 48 -6.08 12.12 5.56
C ALA A 48 -6.11 10.71 4.98
N ASN A 49 -7.17 10.38 4.23
CA ASN A 49 -7.31 9.07 3.58
C ASN A 49 -6.21 8.82 2.54
N ILE A 50 -5.92 9.82 1.70
CA ILE A 50 -4.81 9.75 0.73
C ILE A 50 -3.48 9.52 1.45
N THR A 51 -3.24 10.26 2.55
CA THR A 51 -2.00 10.13 3.32
C THR A 51 -1.83 8.71 3.89
N ILE A 52 -2.90 8.15 4.46
CA ILE A 52 -2.90 6.77 4.97
C ILE A 52 -2.64 5.77 3.84
N LEU A 53 -3.30 5.93 2.68
CA LEU A 53 -3.12 5.06 1.53
C LEU A 53 -1.68 5.11 0.99
N VAL A 54 -1.05 6.28 0.97
CA VAL A 54 0.36 6.43 0.56
C VAL A 54 1.29 5.71 1.51
N ILE A 55 1.08 5.83 2.83
CA ILE A 55 1.87 5.09 3.83
C ILE A 55 1.70 3.58 3.64
N LEU A 56 0.47 3.14 3.40
CA LEU A 56 0.15 1.72 3.16
C LEU A 56 0.82 1.21 1.88
N LEU A 57 0.82 2.02 0.81
CA LEU A 57 1.53 1.71 -0.44
C LEU A 57 3.04 1.52 -0.19
N VAL A 58 3.67 2.44 0.54
CA VAL A 58 5.09 2.34 0.89
C VAL A 58 5.37 1.07 1.70
N PHE A 59 4.52 0.73 2.66
CA PHE A 59 4.66 -0.48 3.46
C PHE A 59 4.55 -1.76 2.62
N VAL A 60 3.59 -1.80 1.69
CA VAL A 60 3.41 -2.94 0.77
C VAL A 60 4.60 -3.07 -0.19
N LEU A 61 5.07 -1.97 -0.77
CA LEU A 61 6.26 -1.96 -1.63
C LEU A 61 7.50 -2.42 -0.87
N TYR A 62 7.69 -1.91 0.35
CA TYR A 62 8.76 -2.35 1.24
C TYR A 62 8.67 -3.84 1.54
N SER A 63 7.45 -4.35 1.75
CA SER A 63 7.23 -5.76 2.01
C SER A 63 7.60 -6.63 0.81
N ILE A 64 7.20 -6.23 -0.40
CA ILE A 64 7.58 -6.91 -1.64
C ILE A 64 9.10 -6.90 -1.81
N TRP A 65 9.74 -5.74 -1.67
CA TRP A 65 11.20 -5.61 -1.79
C TRP A 65 11.94 -6.47 -0.77
N ARG A 66 11.45 -6.50 0.48
CA ARG A 66 12.04 -7.33 1.53
C ARG A 66 11.88 -8.82 1.23
N CYS A 67 10.72 -9.23 0.73
CA CYS A 67 10.46 -10.61 0.36
C CYS A 67 11.32 -11.09 -0.81
N ASP A 68 11.48 -10.25 -1.82
CA ASP A 68 12.35 -10.50 -2.98
C ASP A 68 13.81 -10.69 -2.55
N LYS A 69 14.29 -9.80 -1.66
CA LYS A 69 15.62 -9.92 -1.07
C LYS A 69 15.81 -11.17 -0.20
N LEU A 70 14.74 -11.67 0.43
CA LEU A 70 14.79 -12.89 1.23
C LEU A 70 14.86 -14.15 0.33
N SER A 71 14.15 -14.16 -0.79
CA SER A 71 14.20 -15.27 -1.77
C SER A 71 15.55 -15.38 -2.48
N ASP A 72 16.27 -14.28 -2.65
CA ASP A 72 17.62 -14.27 -3.20
C ASP A 72 18.63 -14.96 -2.26
N ILE A 73 18.49 -14.75 -0.94
CA ILE A 73 19.34 -15.38 0.09
C ILE A 73 19.10 -16.89 0.21
N GLU A 74 17.88 -17.39 0.00
CA GLU A 74 17.57 -18.83 0.13
C GLU A 74 18.10 -19.66 -1.07
N ASN A 75 18.42 -19.02 -2.20
CA ASN A 75 18.95 -19.67 -3.41
C ASN A 75 20.45 -19.44 -3.66
N GLY A 76 21.13 -18.74 -2.75
CA GLY A 76 22.56 -18.39 -2.84
C GLY A 76 23.48 -19.32 -2.05
#